data_AF-A0A3C0VMA4-F1
#
_entry.id   AF-A0A3C0VMA4-F1
#
_cell.length_a   1.000
_cell.length_b   1.000
_cell.length_c   1.000
_cell.angle_alpha   90.00
_cell.angle_beta   90.00
_cell.angle_gamma   90.00
#
_symmetry.space_group_name_H-M   'P 1'
#
loop_
_entity.id
_entity.type
_entity.pdbx_description
1 polymer ?
#
loop_
_entity_poly.entity_id
_entity_poly.type
_entity_poly.pdbx_seq_one_letter_code
_entity_poly.pdbx_strand_id
1 'polypeptide(L)' 'LPQTDFPMKAGLPKREPEILANWARIGLYEKLRAQGKGREKFVLHDGPPYANGDVHIGHALN' A
#
# COMPACT_ATOMS: atom_id res chain seq x y z
N LEU A 1 -11.18 5.35 32.56
CA LEU A 1 -11.27 5.83 31.16
C LEU A 1 -10.24 5.08 30.33
N PRO A 2 -10.51 4.76 29.05
CA PRO A 2 -9.54 4.07 28.20
C PRO A 2 -8.34 4.98 27.92
N GLN A 3 -7.12 4.42 28.01
CA GLN A 3 -5.86 5.10 27.69
C GLN A 3 -5.23 4.43 26.47
N THR A 4 -4.80 5.24 25.51
CA THR A 4 -4.13 4.77 24.29
C THR A 4 -3.15 5.84 23.81
N ASP A 5 -2.02 5.39 23.27
CA ASP A 5 -1.06 6.25 22.57
C ASP A 5 -1.52 6.58 21.13
N PHE A 6 -2.67 6.04 20.71
CA PHE A 6 -3.23 6.32 19.40
C PHE A 6 -3.75 7.76 19.35
N PRO A 7 -3.19 8.63 18.49
CA PRO A 7 -3.63 10.02 18.43
C PRO A 7 -4.99 10.12 17.76
N MET A 8 -5.84 11.04 18.25
CA MET A 8 -7.14 11.30 17.62
C MET A 8 -7.04 11.89 16.20
N LYS A 9 -5.95 12.60 15.88
CA LYS A 9 -5.68 13.09 14.52
C LYS A 9 -4.71 12.15 13.81
N ALA A 10 -5.03 11.79 12.58
CA ALA A 10 -4.25 10.81 11.83
C ALA A 10 -2.87 11.31 11.39
N GLY A 11 -2.73 12.58 10.97
CA GLY A 11 -1.44 13.12 10.51
C GLY A 11 -0.89 12.42 9.26
N LEU A 12 -1.78 12.02 8.35
CA LEU A 12 -1.48 11.13 7.21
C LEU A 12 -0.31 11.58 6.32
N PRO A 13 -0.17 12.87 5.92
CA PRO A 13 0.93 13.28 5.06
C PRO A 13 2.33 12.98 5.60
N LYS A 14 2.47 12.87 6.93
CA LYS A 14 3.72 12.46 7.58
C LYS A 14 3.79 10.95 7.82
N ARG A 15 2.68 10.35 8.27
CA ARG A 15 2.64 8.92 8.66
C ARG A 15 2.70 7.97 7.48
N GLU A 16 2.05 8.29 6.37
CA GLU A 16 1.98 7.40 5.20
C GLU A 16 3.38 7.09 4.63
N PRO A 17 4.29 8.08 4.44
CA PRO A 17 5.68 7.78 4.08
C PRO A 17 6.42 6.84 5.06
N GLU A 18 6.22 7.01 6.37
CA GLU A 18 6.85 6.16 7.39
C GLU A 18 6.34 4.71 7.31
N ILE A 19 5.04 4.54 7.04
CA ILE A 19 4.41 3.22 6.84
C ILE A 19 4.96 2.55 5.59
N LEU A 20 5.04 3.27 4.45
CA LEU A 20 5.59 2.75 3.20
C LEU A 20 7.05 2.32 3.36
N ALA A 21 7.87 3.13 4.04
CA ALA A 21 9.25 2.79 4.35
C ALA A 21 9.37 1.54 5.21
N ASN A 22 8.48 1.38 6.21
CA ASN A 22 8.44 0.18 7.03
C ASN A 22 8.07 -1.06 6.20
N TRP A 23 7.06 -0.97 5.32
CA TRP A 23 6.67 -2.09 4.45
C TRP A 23 7.79 -2.55 3.52
N ALA A 24 8.52 -1.59 2.93
CA ALA A 24 9.69 -1.88 2.11
C ALA A 24 10.80 -2.56 2.94
N ARG A 25 11.11 -2.01 4.12
CA ARG A 25 12.13 -2.55 5.02
C ARG A 25 11.85 -4.00 5.44
N ILE A 26 10.59 -4.34 5.67
CA ILE A 26 10.22 -5.69 6.11
C ILE A 26 9.98 -6.67 4.96
N GLY A 27 10.05 -6.24 3.69
CA GLY A 27 9.71 -7.06 2.53
C GLY A 27 8.27 -7.57 2.58
N LEU A 28 7.31 -6.66 2.82
CA LEU A 28 5.92 -7.04 3.07
C LEU A 28 5.33 -7.83 1.89
N TYR A 29 5.61 -7.40 0.65
CA TYR A 29 5.07 -8.05 -0.54
C TYR A 29 5.53 -9.51 -0.63
N GLU A 30 6.82 -9.77 -0.45
CA GLU A 30 7.43 -11.10 -0.49
C GLU A 30 6.84 -12.00 0.59
N LYS A 31 6.63 -11.46 1.79
CA LYS A 31 5.98 -12.19 2.89
C LYS A 31 4.55 -12.58 2.57
N LEU A 32 3.77 -11.66 1.99
CA LEU A 32 2.39 -11.94 1.56
C LEU A 32 2.37 -13.02 0.46
N ARG A 33 3.31 -12.97 -0.50
CA ARG A 33 3.46 -14.01 -1.53
C ARG A 33 3.81 -15.37 -0.94
N ALA A 34 4.71 -15.42 0.04
CA ALA A 34 5.08 -16.66 0.71
C ALA A 34 3.90 -17.25 1.51
N GLN A 35 3.16 -16.41 2.25
CA GLN A 35 1.98 -16.83 3.01
C GLN A 35 0.84 -17.32 2.10
N GLY A 36 0.72 -16.78 0.89
CA GLY A 36 -0.27 -17.19 -0.10
C GLY A 36 0.06 -18.49 -0.85
N LYS A 37 1.20 -19.14 -0.56
CA LYS A 37 1.62 -20.35 -1.28
C LYS A 37 0.57 -21.45 -1.16
N GLY A 38 0.14 -22.00 -2.29
CA GLY A 38 -0.84 -23.08 -2.38
C GLY A 38 -2.31 -22.65 -2.40
N ARG A 39 -2.61 -21.34 -2.24
CA ARG A 39 -3.96 -20.82 -2.47
C ARG A 39 -4.29 -20.86 -3.96
N GLU A 40 -5.59 -20.87 -4.26
CA GLU A 40 -6.06 -20.65 -5.63
C GLU A 40 -5.51 -19.33 -6.17
N LYS A 41 -4.98 -19.37 -7.40
CA LYS A 41 -4.35 -18.21 -8.01
C LYS A 41 -5.42 -17.23 -8.45
N PHE A 42 -5.36 -16.02 -7.89
CA PHE A 42 -6.04 -14.85 -8.43
C PHE A 42 -5.03 -14.00 -9.19
N VAL A 43 -5.34 -13.67 -10.44
CA VAL A 43 -4.48 -12.86 -11.32
C VAL A 43 -5.26 -11.63 -11.76
N LEU A 44 -4.79 -10.45 -11.33
CA LEU A 44 -5.29 -9.15 -11.77
C LEU A 44 -4.26 -8.56 -12.74
N HIS A 45 -4.66 -8.38 -14.00
CA HIS A 45 -3.84 -7.73 -15.02
C HIS A 45 -4.08 -6.23 -14.98
N ASP A 46 -3.05 -5.47 -14.63
CA ASP A 46 -3.09 -4.02 -14.69
C ASP A 46 -2.84 -3.52 -16.12
N GLY A 47 -3.59 -2.50 -16.54
CA GLY A 47 -3.44 -1.92 -17.87
C GLY A 47 -2.20 -1.02 -17.89
N PRO A 48 -1.28 -1.17 -18.86
CA PRO A 48 -0.08 -0.33 -18.87
C PRO A 48 -0.48 1.14 -19.07
N PRO A 49 -0.18 2.04 -18.12
CA PRO A 49 -0.42 3.45 -18.32
C PRO A 49 0.55 4.01 -19.36
N TYR A 50 0.17 5.10 -20.01
CA TYR A 50 1.13 5.82 -20.84
C TYR A 50 2.17 6.51 -19.94
N ALA A 51 3.44 6.47 -20.35
CA ALA A 51 4.56 7.06 -19.61
C ALA A 51 4.75 8.57 -19.88
N ASN A 52 3.76 9.24 -20.46
CA ASN A 52 3.79 10.66 -20.77
C ASN A 52 2.72 11.44 -19.99
N GLY A 53 3.08 12.64 -19.52
CA GLY A 53 2.18 13.51 -18.75
C GLY A 53 2.15 13.20 -17.25
N ASP A 54 1.43 14.04 -16.51
CA ASP A 54 1.27 13.91 -15.07
C ASP A 54 0.15 12.92 -14.72
N VAL A 55 0.32 12.29 -13.55
CA VAL A 55 -0.72 11.48 -12.92
C VAL A 55 -1.88 12.39 -12.51
N HIS A 56 -3.09 11.99 -12.87
CA HIS A 56 -4.35 12.67 -12.52
C HIS A 56 -5.28 11.75 -11.72
N ILE A 57 -6.38 12.27 -11.18
CA ILE A 57 -7.29 11.52 -10.29
C ILE A 57 -7.82 10.21 -10.90
N GLY A 58 -8.04 10.15 -12.21
CA GLY A 58 -8.41 8.92 -12.92
C GLY A 58 -7.38 7.78 -12.78
N HIS A 59 -6.08 8.09 -12.66
CA HIS A 59 -5.05 7.08 -12.40
C HIS A 59 -5.12 6.55 -10.97
N ALA A 60 -5.52 7.40 -10.00
CA ALA A 60 -5.67 6.99 -8.61
C ALA A 60 -6.96 6.18 -8.37
N LEU A 61 -7.95 6.31 -9.25
CA LEU A 61 -9.23 5.60 -9.18
C LEU A 61 -9.19 4.22 -9.87
N ASN A 62 -8.28 4.02 -10.83
CA ASN A 62 -8.22 2.83 -11.68
C ASN A 62 -7.88 1.55 -10.92
#